data_AF-A0A1H9T2V6-F1
#
_entry.id   AF-A0A1H9T2V6-F1
#
_cell.length_a   1.000
_cell.length_b   1.000
_cell.length_c   1.000
_cell.angle_alpha   90.00
_cell.angle_beta   90.00
_cell.angle_gamma   90.00
#
_symmetry.space_group_name_H-M   'P 1'
#
loop_
_entity.id
_entity.type
_entity.pdbx_description
1 polymer ?
#
loop_
_entity_poly.entity_id
_entity_poly.type
_entity_poly.pdbx_seq_one_letter_code
_entity_poly.pdbx_strand_id
1 'polypeptide(L)'
;MKHAKKYLLISNLIALVLTIAINYLSSAGRLNGTTIKEISAKYSNYFTPAGYAFSIWGVIYLGLLGFVCYSLVNRREARPASVVNRIGWLFVSSCLANSLWVVAWLNDYLGLSVILMVLLLSCLMAVIIRTRMELDAHPLSAYIFIYWPFAIYSGWITVALIANISAYLTKIGWDGWGVSEVYWAVTMIVIAGLINIMMVIKRNLREFAAVGIWALIAISVDNQNQNLNAIRYICYIVTAVLLAVIIGNGARNARRSINRM
;
A
#
# COMPACT_ATOMS: atom_id res chain seq x y z
N MET A 1 5.90 -31.01 10.76
CA MET A 1 6.26 -29.83 9.92
C MET A 1 5.58 -29.76 8.53
N LYS A 2 5.41 -30.86 7.77
CA LYS A 2 4.75 -30.81 6.43
C LYS A 2 3.27 -30.39 6.48
N HIS A 3 2.50 -30.84 7.48
CA HIS A 3 1.08 -30.52 7.61
C HIS A 3 0.82 -29.03 7.90
N ALA A 4 1.56 -28.42 8.84
CA ALA A 4 1.45 -27.00 9.18
C ALA A 4 1.64 -26.07 7.96
N LYS A 5 2.56 -26.42 7.05
CA LYS A 5 2.79 -25.68 5.80
C LYS A 5 1.60 -25.75 4.83
N LYS A 6 0.94 -26.91 4.75
CA LYS A 6 -0.22 -27.11 3.88
C LYS A 6 -1.41 -26.27 4.36
N TYR A 7 -1.68 -26.25 5.67
CA TYR A 7 -2.76 -25.44 6.23
C TYR A 7 -2.53 -23.95 5.96
N LEU A 8 -1.31 -23.45 6.17
CA LEU A 8 -1.00 -22.04 5.94
C LEU A 8 -1.23 -21.61 4.48
N LEU A 9 -0.82 -22.42 3.51
CA LEU A 9 -1.04 -22.14 2.09
C LEU A 9 -2.53 -22.10 1.72
N ILE A 10 -3.32 -23.04 2.26
CA ILE A 10 -4.77 -23.07 2.04
C ILE A 10 -5.43 -21.85 2.70
N SER A 11 -5.04 -21.52 3.93
CA SER A 11 -5.53 -20.34 4.63
C SER A 11 -5.19 -19.05 3.89
N ASN A 12 -4.00 -18.92 3.31
CA ASN A 12 -3.62 -17.78 2.48
C ASN A 12 -4.54 -17.63 1.27
N LEU A 13 -4.83 -18.75 0.58
CA LEU A 13 -5.74 -18.75 -0.57
C LEU A 13 -7.15 -18.34 -0.16
N ILE A 14 -7.72 -18.97 0.86
CA ILE A 14 -9.06 -18.67 1.34
C ILE A 14 -9.16 -17.21 1.78
N ALA A 15 -8.21 -16.73 2.58
CA ALA A 15 -8.20 -15.36 3.07
C ALA A 15 -8.11 -14.34 1.93
N LEU A 16 -7.27 -14.60 0.92
CA LEU A 16 -7.16 -13.71 -0.25
C LEU A 16 -8.43 -13.71 -1.09
N VAL A 17 -9.02 -14.88 -1.37
CA VAL A 17 -10.28 -14.99 -2.14
C VAL A 17 -11.40 -14.22 -1.44
N LEU A 18 -11.55 -14.38 -0.12
CA LEU A 18 -12.54 -13.63 0.66
C LEU A 18 -12.27 -12.12 0.60
N THR A 19 -11.02 -11.71 0.73
CA THR A 19 -10.63 -10.28 0.66
C THR A 19 -10.96 -9.67 -0.69
N ILE A 20 -10.63 -10.36 -1.79
CA ILE A 20 -10.95 -9.93 -3.15
C ILE A 20 -12.46 -9.86 -3.34
N ALA A 21 -13.21 -10.86 -2.86
CA ALA A 21 -14.66 -10.87 -2.96
C ALA A 21 -15.30 -9.68 -2.22
N ILE A 22 -14.88 -9.40 -0.99
CA ILE A 22 -15.37 -8.26 -0.20
C ILE A 22 -15.07 -6.93 -0.91
N ASN A 23 -13.84 -6.76 -1.42
CA ASN A 23 -13.46 -5.53 -2.11
C ASN A 23 -14.18 -5.36 -3.45
N TYR A 24 -14.42 -6.45 -4.19
CA TYR A 24 -15.20 -6.43 -5.42
C TYR A 24 -16.66 -6.06 -5.14
N LEU A 25 -17.29 -6.70 -4.15
CA LEU A 25 -18.67 -6.39 -3.76
C LEU A 25 -18.81 -4.95 -3.24
N SER A 26 -17.79 -4.45 -2.52
CA SER A 26 -17.70 -3.04 -2.10
C SER A 26 -17.60 -2.09 -3.30
N SER A 27 -16.71 -2.39 -4.26
CA SER A 27 -16.52 -1.56 -5.45
C SER A 27 -17.74 -1.54 -6.37
N ALA A 28 -18.52 -2.62 -6.37
CA ALA A 28 -19.79 -2.73 -7.09
C ALA A 28 -20.99 -2.12 -6.32
N GLY A 29 -20.78 -1.53 -5.13
CA GLY A 29 -21.84 -0.96 -4.30
C GLY A 29 -22.80 -1.98 -3.66
N ARG A 30 -22.49 -3.28 -3.73
CA ARG A 30 -23.42 -4.36 -3.32
C ARG A 30 -23.38 -4.70 -1.83
N LEU A 31 -22.40 -4.18 -1.08
CA LEU A 31 -22.31 -4.42 0.37
C LEU A 31 -23.14 -3.45 1.20
N ASN A 32 -23.13 -2.15 0.86
CA ASN A 32 -23.79 -1.11 1.66
C ASN A 32 -24.44 -0.02 0.79
N GLY A 33 -24.71 -0.29 -0.49
CA GLY A 33 -25.25 0.71 -1.42
C GLY A 33 -24.29 1.86 -1.78
N THR A 34 -23.08 1.84 -1.24
CA THR A 34 -22.03 2.84 -1.43
C THR A 34 -20.69 2.16 -1.73
N THR A 35 -19.78 2.91 -2.33
CA THR A 35 -18.43 2.48 -2.70
C THR A 35 -17.36 3.16 -1.86
N ILE A 36 -16.15 2.57 -1.83
CA ILE A 36 -14.99 3.18 -1.16
C ILE A 36 -14.73 4.60 -1.68
N LYS A 37 -14.85 4.79 -3.01
CA LYS A 37 -14.66 6.07 -3.69
C LYS A 37 -15.70 7.10 -3.26
N GLU A 38 -16.97 6.71 -3.12
CA GLU A 38 -18.05 7.63 -2.71
C GLU A 38 -17.88 8.09 -1.26
N ILE A 39 -17.53 7.18 -0.34
CA ILE A 39 -17.22 7.57 1.04
C ILE A 39 -15.97 8.48 1.09
N SER A 40 -14.96 8.20 0.26
CA SER A 40 -13.78 9.08 0.13
C SER A 40 -14.14 10.47 -0.41
N ALA A 41 -15.09 10.55 -1.33
CA ALA A 41 -15.58 11.82 -1.88
C ALA A 41 -16.46 12.58 -0.86
N LYS A 42 -17.22 11.87 -0.02
CA LYS A 42 -18.03 12.46 1.07
C LYS A 42 -17.16 13.22 2.06
N TYR A 43 -15.96 12.71 2.37
CA TYR A 43 -15.00 13.34 3.28
C TYR A 43 -13.78 13.89 2.54
N SER A 44 -14.03 14.45 1.34
CA SER A 44 -12.96 14.99 0.52
C SER A 44 -12.25 16.15 1.21
N ASN A 45 -10.93 16.18 1.05
CA ASN A 45 -10.04 17.25 1.48
C ASN A 45 -8.90 17.33 0.46
N TYR A 46 -8.00 18.29 0.61
CA TYR A 46 -6.95 18.49 -0.40
C TYR A 46 -5.91 17.36 -0.51
N PHE A 47 -5.90 16.39 0.40
CA PHE A 47 -5.08 15.17 0.28
C PHE A 47 -5.83 14.00 -0.37
N THR A 48 -7.13 14.12 -0.62
CA THR A 48 -7.91 13.08 -1.30
C THR A 48 -7.43 12.91 -2.74
N PRO A 49 -7.04 11.69 -3.15
CA PRO A 49 -6.60 11.44 -4.52
C PRO A 49 -7.80 11.37 -5.48
N ALA A 50 -7.54 11.68 -6.75
CA ALA A 50 -8.53 11.50 -7.81
C ALA A 50 -9.03 10.04 -7.87
N GLY A 51 -10.30 9.85 -8.22
CA GLY A 51 -10.97 8.55 -8.14
C GLY A 51 -10.33 7.39 -8.93
N TYR A 52 -9.53 7.68 -9.97
CA TYR A 52 -8.81 6.63 -10.70
C TYR A 52 -7.68 6.01 -9.87
N ALA A 53 -7.19 6.68 -8.82
CA ALA A 53 -6.11 6.19 -7.97
C ALA A 53 -6.43 4.83 -7.37
N PHE A 54 -7.70 4.60 -7.03
CA PHE A 54 -8.21 3.36 -6.45
C PHE A 54 -8.13 2.16 -7.41
N SER A 55 -7.87 2.36 -8.71
CA SER A 55 -7.61 1.25 -9.65
C SER A 55 -6.36 0.44 -9.30
N ILE A 56 -5.44 1.00 -8.50
CA ILE A 56 -4.25 0.31 -7.98
C ILE A 56 -4.59 -0.98 -7.20
N TRP A 57 -5.80 -1.06 -6.62
CA TRP A 57 -6.27 -2.27 -5.97
C TRP A 57 -6.29 -3.48 -6.92
N GLY A 58 -6.60 -3.28 -8.21
CA GLY A 58 -6.53 -4.34 -9.21
C GLY A 58 -5.11 -4.89 -9.37
N VAL A 59 -4.11 -4.01 -9.40
CA VAL A 59 -2.69 -4.37 -9.48
C VAL A 59 -2.24 -5.12 -8.22
N ILE A 60 -2.63 -4.62 -7.04
CA ILE A 60 -2.35 -5.26 -5.74
C ILE A 60 -2.95 -6.67 -5.71
N TYR A 61 -4.23 -6.83 -6.03
CA TYR A 61 -4.89 -8.14 -5.97
C TYR A 61 -4.33 -9.12 -7.00
N LEU A 62 -3.98 -8.66 -8.19
CA LEU A 62 -3.32 -9.49 -9.19
C LEU A 62 -1.95 -9.97 -8.69
N GLY A 63 -1.15 -9.08 -8.10
CA GLY A 63 0.14 -9.43 -7.51
C GLY A 63 0.01 -10.43 -6.36
N LEU A 64 -0.94 -10.20 -5.44
CA LEU A 64 -1.20 -11.10 -4.31
C LEU A 64 -1.72 -12.47 -4.77
N LEU A 65 -2.53 -12.52 -5.83
CA LEU A 65 -2.94 -13.78 -6.44
C LEU A 65 -1.75 -14.51 -7.05
N GLY A 66 -0.87 -13.78 -7.75
CA GLY A 66 0.42 -14.28 -8.23
C GLY A 66 1.26 -14.90 -7.10
N PHE A 67 1.35 -14.23 -5.94
CA PHE A 67 2.02 -14.74 -4.75
C PHE A 67 1.45 -16.07 -4.24
N VAL A 68 0.13 -16.14 -4.08
CA VAL A 68 -0.53 -17.35 -3.58
C VAL A 68 -0.38 -18.51 -4.57
N CYS A 69 -0.61 -18.27 -5.86
CA CYS A 69 -0.46 -19.27 -6.91
C CYS A 69 0.98 -19.77 -7.02
N TYR A 70 1.95 -18.86 -7.04
CA TYR A 70 3.39 -19.20 -7.08
C TYR A 70 3.79 -20.02 -5.85
N SER A 71 3.30 -19.66 -4.66
CA SER A 71 3.56 -20.39 -3.42
C SER A 71 2.93 -21.79 -3.40
N LEU A 72 1.78 -21.97 -4.06
CA LEU A 72 1.09 -23.27 -4.17
C LEU A 72 1.79 -24.20 -5.17
N VAL A 73 2.14 -23.68 -6.35
CA VAL A 73 2.84 -24.45 -7.40
C VAL A 73 4.22 -24.89 -6.89
N ASN A 74 4.99 -23.96 -6.33
CA ASN A 74 6.37 -24.20 -5.90
C ASN A 74 6.49 -24.60 -4.42
N ARG A 75 5.42 -25.14 -3.83
CA ARG A 75 5.34 -25.49 -2.38
C ARG A 75 6.40 -26.49 -1.90
N ARG A 76 7.00 -27.26 -2.82
CA ARG A 76 8.04 -28.26 -2.52
C ARG A 76 9.44 -27.67 -2.58
N GLU A 77 9.62 -26.51 -3.19
CA GLU A 77 10.90 -25.83 -3.27
C GLU A 77 11.27 -25.21 -1.92
N ALA A 78 12.56 -25.31 -1.56
CA ALA A 78 13.04 -24.84 -0.26
C ALA A 78 12.79 -23.34 -0.02
N ARG A 79 12.98 -22.51 -1.07
CA ARG A 79 12.89 -21.05 -0.96
C ARG A 79 11.45 -20.55 -0.80
N PRO A 80 10.50 -20.81 -1.73
CA PRO A 80 9.09 -20.45 -1.54
C PRO A 80 8.52 -20.96 -0.21
N ALA A 81 8.84 -22.20 0.17
CA ALA A 81 8.41 -22.76 1.45
C ALA A 81 8.99 -22.03 2.67
N SER A 82 10.24 -21.54 2.59
CA SER A 82 10.86 -20.75 3.66
C SER A 82 10.26 -19.36 3.79
N VAL A 83 9.94 -18.71 2.65
CA VAL A 83 9.36 -17.36 2.64
C VAL A 83 7.92 -17.39 3.16
N VAL A 84 7.10 -18.35 2.72
CA VAL A 84 5.75 -18.57 3.24
C VAL A 84 5.77 -18.79 4.76
N ASN A 85 6.76 -19.51 5.29
CA ASN A 85 6.92 -19.68 6.72
C ASN A 85 7.31 -18.38 7.45
N ARG A 86 8.18 -17.55 6.87
CA ARG A 86 8.58 -16.26 7.46
C ARG A 86 7.41 -15.27 7.48
N ILE A 87 6.61 -15.27 6.42
CA ILE A 87 5.35 -14.52 6.34
C ILE A 87 4.37 -15.06 7.38
N GLY A 88 4.21 -16.38 7.46
CA GLY A 88 3.34 -17.02 8.44
C GLY A 88 1.91 -16.50 8.34
N TRP A 89 1.26 -16.36 9.49
CA TRP A 89 -0.10 -15.86 9.61
C TRP A 89 -0.26 -14.36 9.34
N LEU A 90 0.84 -13.61 9.15
CA LEU A 90 0.77 -12.16 8.90
C LEU A 90 -0.02 -11.83 7.63
N PHE A 91 0.07 -12.68 6.60
CA PHE A 91 -0.72 -12.47 5.38
C PHE A 91 -2.21 -12.65 5.64
N VAL A 92 -2.60 -13.71 6.35
CA VAL A 92 -4.01 -13.94 6.74
C VAL A 92 -4.52 -12.79 7.60
N SER A 93 -3.74 -12.33 8.58
CA SER A 93 -4.08 -11.16 9.41
C SER A 93 -4.23 -9.88 8.57
N SER A 94 -3.37 -9.68 7.56
CA SER A 94 -3.50 -8.55 6.63
C SER A 94 -4.77 -8.63 5.79
N CYS A 95 -5.14 -9.82 5.30
CA CYS A 95 -6.38 -10.05 4.56
C CYS A 95 -7.61 -9.76 5.44
N LEU A 96 -7.60 -10.23 6.68
CA LEU A 96 -8.67 -9.98 7.64
C LEU A 96 -8.79 -8.49 7.99
N ALA A 97 -7.67 -7.83 8.30
CA ALA A 97 -7.64 -6.40 8.59
C ALA A 97 -8.13 -5.57 7.39
N ASN A 98 -7.76 -5.92 6.16
CA ASN A 98 -8.26 -5.28 4.95
C ASN A 98 -9.78 -5.46 4.80
N SER A 99 -10.27 -6.68 4.93
CA SER A 99 -11.70 -6.99 4.81
C SER A 99 -12.54 -6.24 5.84
N LEU A 100 -12.09 -6.23 7.09
CA LEU A 100 -12.73 -5.48 8.16
C LEU A 100 -12.63 -3.97 7.92
N TRP A 101 -11.52 -3.48 7.38
CA TRP A 101 -11.34 -2.07 7.04
C TRP A 101 -12.38 -1.64 6.00
N VAL A 102 -12.60 -2.43 4.94
CA VAL A 102 -13.64 -2.15 3.93
C VAL A 102 -15.01 -2.02 4.59
N VAL A 103 -15.36 -2.98 5.46
CA VAL A 103 -16.65 -2.95 6.16
C VAL A 103 -16.76 -1.71 7.06
N ALA A 104 -15.74 -1.40 7.84
CA ALA A 104 -15.72 -0.21 8.70
C ALA A 104 -15.83 1.09 7.89
N TRP A 105 -15.09 1.20 6.79
CA TRP A 105 -15.10 2.36 5.90
C TRP A 105 -16.48 2.57 5.26
N LEU A 106 -17.08 1.52 4.71
CA LEU A 106 -18.41 1.60 4.09
C LEU A 106 -19.53 1.94 5.09
N ASN A 107 -19.40 1.52 6.35
CA ASN A 107 -20.34 1.84 7.43
C ASN A 107 -20.02 3.16 8.13
N ASP A 108 -19.16 4.00 7.53
CA ASP A 108 -18.81 5.30 8.07
C ASP A 108 -18.09 5.25 9.44
N TYR A 109 -17.57 4.09 9.86
CA TYR A 109 -16.79 3.95 11.10
C TYR A 109 -15.32 4.34 10.89
N LEU A 110 -15.06 5.61 10.51
CA LEU A 110 -13.74 6.08 10.09
C LEU A 110 -12.65 5.99 11.18
N GLY A 111 -12.99 6.18 12.46
CA GLY A 111 -12.01 5.99 13.54
C GLY A 111 -11.55 4.53 13.66
N LEU A 112 -12.49 3.58 13.54
CA LEU A 112 -12.17 2.16 13.51
C LEU A 112 -11.39 1.77 12.25
N SER A 113 -11.71 2.39 11.10
CA SER A 113 -10.99 2.12 9.85
C SER A 113 -9.52 2.57 9.94
N VAL A 114 -9.20 3.66 10.63
CA VAL A 114 -7.81 4.05 10.93
C VAL A 114 -7.09 2.95 11.72
N ILE A 115 -7.70 2.42 12.79
CA ILE A 115 -7.11 1.35 13.61
C ILE A 115 -6.83 0.10 12.76
N LEU A 116 -7.78 -0.27 11.89
CA LEU A 116 -7.64 -1.43 11.00
C LEU A 116 -6.58 -1.21 9.92
N MET A 117 -6.44 0.01 9.38
CA MET A 117 -5.35 0.37 8.46
C MET A 117 -3.98 0.30 9.15
N VAL A 118 -3.86 0.75 10.40
CA VAL A 118 -2.61 0.64 11.17
C VAL A 118 -2.25 -0.83 11.40
N LEU A 119 -3.23 -1.68 11.76
CA LEU A 119 -3.02 -3.12 11.90
C LEU A 119 -2.56 -3.74 10.57
N LEU A 120 -3.24 -3.42 9.48
CA LEU A 120 -2.91 -3.88 8.14
C LEU A 120 -1.47 -3.48 7.75
N LEU A 121 -1.12 -2.20 7.88
CA LEU A 121 0.21 -1.70 7.57
C LEU A 121 1.28 -2.37 8.44
N SER A 122 0.98 -2.60 9.73
CA SER A 122 1.89 -3.28 10.66
C SER A 122 2.16 -4.72 10.22
N CYS A 123 1.14 -5.45 9.76
CA CYS A 123 1.32 -6.80 9.21
C CYS A 123 2.21 -6.76 7.96
N LEU A 124 1.98 -5.83 7.04
CA LEU A 124 2.77 -5.70 5.81
C LEU A 124 4.22 -5.29 6.07
N MET A 125 4.45 -4.36 7.00
CA MET A 125 5.78 -3.98 7.44
C MET A 125 6.51 -5.13 8.12
N ALA A 126 5.81 -5.93 8.95
CA ALA A 126 6.36 -7.13 9.54
C ALA A 126 6.76 -8.17 8.47
N VAL A 127 5.98 -8.31 7.39
CA VAL A 127 6.35 -9.16 6.24
C VAL A 127 7.63 -8.64 5.59
N ILE A 128 7.72 -7.34 5.28
CA ILE A 128 8.91 -6.71 4.71
C ILE A 128 10.14 -6.98 5.59
N ILE A 129 10.04 -6.78 6.91
CA ILE A 129 11.16 -6.97 7.85
C ILE A 129 11.56 -8.45 7.94
N ARG A 130 10.61 -9.36 8.20
CA ARG A 130 10.89 -10.79 8.43
C ARG A 130 11.43 -11.49 7.19
N THR A 131 11.06 -11.02 6.00
CA THR A 131 11.54 -11.59 4.74
C THR A 131 12.87 -10.99 4.28
N ARG A 132 13.38 -9.93 4.95
CA ARG A 132 14.56 -9.17 4.50
C ARG A 132 14.44 -8.75 3.02
N MET A 133 13.23 -8.37 2.64
CA MET A 133 12.88 -7.98 1.27
C MET A 133 13.87 -6.97 0.69
N GLU A 134 14.32 -7.20 -0.56
CA GLU A 134 15.27 -6.39 -1.33
C GLU A 134 16.68 -6.22 -0.71
N LEU A 135 17.01 -6.95 0.37
CA LEU A 135 18.34 -6.91 0.99
C LEU A 135 19.20 -8.14 0.64
N ASP A 136 18.57 -9.24 0.23
CA ASP A 136 19.23 -10.47 -0.16
C ASP A 136 19.05 -10.71 -1.67
N ALA A 137 20.00 -11.40 -2.31
CA ALA A 137 19.92 -11.70 -3.75
C ALA A 137 18.93 -12.84 -4.01
N HIS A 138 17.99 -12.59 -4.92
CA HIS A 138 16.93 -13.55 -5.26
C HIS A 138 16.76 -13.71 -6.78
N PRO A 139 16.22 -14.84 -7.26
CA PRO A 139 15.85 -14.96 -8.66
C PRO A 139 14.70 -14.00 -8.98
N LEU A 140 14.62 -13.56 -10.23
CA LEU A 140 13.60 -12.60 -10.69
C LEU A 140 12.17 -13.07 -10.38
N SER A 141 11.89 -14.37 -10.49
CA SER A 141 10.58 -14.94 -10.14
C SER A 141 10.17 -14.70 -8.69
N ALA A 142 11.12 -14.73 -7.74
CA ALA A 142 10.83 -14.43 -6.35
C ALA A 142 10.54 -12.95 -6.13
N TYR A 143 11.21 -12.05 -6.85
CA TYR A 143 10.89 -10.61 -6.83
C TYR A 143 9.47 -10.35 -7.34
N ILE A 144 9.17 -10.83 -8.54
CA ILE A 144 7.88 -10.60 -9.20
C ILE A 144 6.72 -11.19 -8.40
N PHE A 145 6.82 -12.45 -7.99
CA PHE A 145 5.69 -13.16 -7.40
C PHE A 145 5.65 -13.08 -5.88
N ILE A 146 6.75 -12.77 -5.18
CA ILE A 146 6.74 -12.73 -3.71
C ILE A 146 6.99 -11.33 -3.18
N TYR A 147 8.00 -10.60 -3.65
CA TYR A 147 8.40 -9.36 -2.97
C TYR A 147 7.63 -8.13 -3.45
N TRP A 148 7.54 -7.92 -4.77
CA TRP A 148 6.86 -6.77 -5.36
C TRP A 148 5.39 -6.64 -4.98
N PRO A 149 4.58 -7.73 -4.90
CA PRO A 149 3.19 -7.61 -4.47
C PRO A 149 3.04 -6.97 -3.08
N PHE A 150 3.89 -7.37 -2.12
CA PHE A 150 3.87 -6.81 -0.78
C PHE A 150 4.48 -5.41 -0.72
N ALA A 151 5.51 -5.11 -1.53
CA ALA A 151 6.10 -3.78 -1.61
C ALA A 151 5.09 -2.75 -2.15
N ILE A 152 4.41 -3.08 -3.26
CA ILE A 152 3.35 -2.27 -3.87
C ILE A 152 2.20 -2.09 -2.88
N TYR A 153 1.76 -3.17 -2.23
CA TYR A 153 0.66 -3.12 -1.29
C TYR A 153 0.98 -2.24 -0.07
N SER A 154 2.18 -2.36 0.50
CA SER A 154 2.62 -1.55 1.63
C SER A 154 2.74 -0.07 1.26
N GLY A 155 3.23 0.23 0.05
CA GLY A 155 3.34 1.60 -0.47
C GLY A 155 1.97 2.25 -0.57
N TRP A 156 0.99 1.53 -1.12
CA TRP A 156 -0.39 2.02 -1.21
C TRP A 156 -1.01 2.25 0.17
N ILE A 157 -0.94 1.26 1.08
CA ILE A 157 -1.54 1.37 2.42
C ILE A 157 -0.93 2.52 3.22
N THR A 158 0.34 2.84 3.01
CA THR A 158 0.99 3.99 3.67
C THR A 158 0.32 5.31 3.29
N VAL A 159 0.07 5.55 2.00
CA VAL A 159 -0.61 6.77 1.55
C VAL A 159 -2.09 6.73 1.91
N ALA A 160 -2.72 5.56 1.77
CA ALA A 160 -4.12 5.36 2.10
C ALA A 160 -4.40 5.58 3.60
N LEU A 161 -3.46 5.25 4.49
CA LEU A 161 -3.56 5.53 5.92
C LEU A 161 -3.58 7.04 6.20
N ILE A 162 -2.71 7.81 5.54
CA ILE A 162 -2.70 9.27 5.67
C ILE A 162 -4.03 9.85 5.19
N ALA A 163 -4.53 9.40 4.03
CA ALA A 163 -5.84 9.80 3.53
C ALA A 163 -7.00 9.39 4.47
N ASN A 164 -6.92 8.20 5.07
CA ASN A 164 -7.92 7.70 6.01
C ASN A 164 -7.94 8.55 7.30
N ILE A 165 -6.78 8.93 7.82
CA ILE A 165 -6.68 9.83 8.98
C ILE A 165 -7.25 11.20 8.61
N SER A 166 -6.89 11.74 7.44
CA SER A 166 -7.42 13.01 6.97
C SER A 166 -8.95 13.00 6.86
N ALA A 167 -9.53 11.96 6.26
CA ALA A 167 -10.99 11.79 6.17
C ALA A 167 -11.66 11.67 7.55
N TYR A 168 -11.02 10.99 8.52
CA TYR A 168 -11.52 10.93 9.88
C TYR A 168 -11.51 12.30 10.57
N LEU A 169 -10.43 13.08 10.40
CA LEU A 169 -10.32 14.44 10.95
C LEU A 169 -11.36 15.38 10.33
N THR A 170 -11.59 15.29 9.01
CA THR A 170 -12.68 15.99 8.33
C THR A 170 -14.04 15.59 8.91
N LYS A 171 -14.27 14.29 9.14
CA LYS A 171 -15.55 13.79 9.68
C LYS A 171 -15.88 14.35 11.07
N ILE A 172 -14.89 14.45 11.95
CA ILE A 172 -15.11 14.97 13.32
C ILE A 172 -15.11 16.49 13.38
N GLY A 173 -14.96 17.18 12.25
CA GLY A 173 -14.93 18.65 12.19
C GLY A 173 -13.71 19.24 12.92
N TRP A 174 -12.56 18.56 12.86
CA TRP A 174 -11.34 19.06 13.50
C TRP A 174 -10.91 20.39 12.87
N ASP A 175 -10.66 21.39 13.72
CA ASP A 175 -10.37 22.77 13.35
C ASP A 175 -8.93 23.02 12.90
N GLY A 176 -8.10 21.98 12.84
CA GLY A 176 -6.71 22.07 12.43
C GLY A 176 -5.84 22.92 13.37
N TRP A 177 -6.31 23.19 14.60
CA TRP A 177 -5.69 24.15 15.53
C TRP A 177 -5.56 25.57 14.94
N GLY A 178 -6.49 25.94 14.04
CA GLY A 178 -6.46 27.23 13.33
C GLY A 178 -5.45 27.29 12.17
N VAL A 179 -4.75 26.18 11.87
CA VAL A 179 -3.89 26.06 10.68
C VAL A 179 -4.75 25.71 9.47
N SER A 180 -4.48 26.36 8.32
CA SER A 180 -5.29 26.14 7.12
C SER A 180 -5.17 24.70 6.57
N GLU A 181 -6.24 24.23 5.95
CA GLU A 181 -6.31 22.91 5.31
C GLU A 181 -5.22 22.72 4.24
N VAL A 182 -4.82 23.81 3.56
CA VAL A 182 -3.74 23.79 2.57
C VAL A 182 -2.40 23.44 3.22
N TYR A 183 -2.08 24.04 4.39
CA TYR A 183 -0.86 23.71 5.11
C TYR A 183 -0.86 22.28 5.63
N TRP A 184 -1.99 21.78 6.10
CA TRP A 184 -2.14 20.37 6.49
C TRP A 184 -1.93 19.43 5.31
N ALA A 185 -2.50 19.73 4.15
CA ALA A 185 -2.30 18.95 2.93
C ALA A 185 -0.84 18.92 2.47
N VAL A 186 -0.17 20.08 2.46
CA VAL A 186 1.28 20.18 2.18
C VAL A 186 2.07 19.33 3.17
N THR A 187 1.76 19.40 4.47
CA THR A 187 2.41 18.61 5.51
C THR A 187 2.25 17.11 5.28
N MET A 188 1.03 16.65 4.97
CA MET A 188 0.74 15.25 4.65
C MET A 188 1.50 14.77 3.40
N ILE A 189 1.59 15.60 2.36
CA ILE A 189 2.37 15.30 1.14
C ILE A 189 3.85 15.15 1.44
N VAL A 190 4.41 16.05 2.26
CA VAL A 190 5.81 15.99 2.69
C VAL A 190 6.07 14.73 3.52
N ILE A 191 5.19 14.41 4.48
CA ILE A 191 5.30 13.18 5.29
C ILE A 191 5.25 11.94 4.39
N ALA A 192 4.30 11.87 3.46
CA ALA A 192 4.20 10.77 2.50
C ALA A 192 5.49 10.63 1.68
N GLY A 193 6.05 11.75 1.20
CA GLY A 193 7.33 11.80 0.49
C GLY A 193 8.49 11.26 1.33
N LEU A 194 8.64 11.75 2.56
CA LEU A 194 9.73 11.36 3.47
C LEU A 194 9.68 9.86 3.80
N ILE A 195 8.48 9.30 4.04
CA ILE A 195 8.33 7.86 4.29
C ILE A 195 8.77 7.06 3.07
N ASN A 196 8.35 7.45 1.86
CA ASN A 196 8.75 6.77 0.62
C ASN A 196 10.26 6.87 0.37
N ILE A 197 10.87 8.05 0.57
CA ILE A 197 12.33 8.25 0.48
C ILE A 197 13.05 7.32 1.46
N MET A 198 12.62 7.27 2.72
CA MET A 198 13.22 6.42 3.75
C MET A 198 13.16 4.94 3.34
N MET A 199 12.04 4.49 2.77
CA MET A 199 11.87 3.10 2.33
C MET A 199 12.79 2.75 1.15
N VAL A 200 13.01 3.67 0.21
CA VAL A 200 13.99 3.45 -0.87
C VAL A 200 15.41 3.41 -0.32
N ILE A 201 15.80 4.37 0.53
CA ILE A 201 17.18 4.48 1.02
C ILE A 201 17.54 3.32 1.94
N LYS A 202 16.69 3.00 2.93
CA LYS A 202 17.01 2.00 3.95
C LYS A 202 16.74 0.57 3.49
N ARG A 203 15.79 0.37 2.58
CA ARG A 203 15.29 -0.97 2.23
C ARG A 203 15.34 -1.28 0.73
N ASN A 204 15.79 -0.35 -0.12
CA ASN A 204 15.82 -0.53 -1.58
C ASN A 204 14.43 -0.85 -2.18
N LEU A 205 13.35 -0.41 -1.53
CA LEU A 205 11.97 -0.69 -1.97
C LEU A 205 11.50 0.38 -2.96
N ARG A 206 11.82 0.20 -4.24
CA ARG A 206 11.52 1.17 -5.31
C ARG A 206 10.05 1.09 -5.73
N GLU A 207 9.50 -0.11 -5.71
CA GLU A 207 8.10 -0.41 -6.06
C GLU A 207 7.15 0.21 -5.04
N PHE A 208 7.56 0.25 -3.76
CA PHE A 208 6.86 0.99 -2.71
C PHE A 208 6.75 2.48 -3.09
N ALA A 209 7.87 3.10 -3.48
CA ALA A 209 7.92 4.52 -3.85
C ALA A 209 7.24 4.83 -5.19
N ALA A 210 7.23 3.89 -6.14
CA ALA A 210 6.47 4.03 -7.39
C ALA A 210 4.97 4.19 -7.13
N VAL A 211 4.43 3.46 -6.15
CA VAL A 211 3.04 3.62 -5.71
C VAL A 211 2.83 4.95 -4.98
N GLY A 212 3.82 5.41 -4.21
CA GLY A 212 3.80 6.76 -3.64
C GLY A 212 3.67 7.83 -4.73
N ILE A 213 4.44 7.72 -5.81
CA ILE A 213 4.35 8.61 -6.98
C ILE A 213 2.97 8.54 -7.63
N TRP A 214 2.44 7.33 -7.86
CA TRP A 214 1.08 7.14 -8.39
C TRP A 214 0.03 7.90 -7.56
N ALA A 215 0.11 7.81 -6.24
CA ALA A 215 -0.83 8.48 -5.35
C ALA A 215 -0.66 10.02 -5.37
N LEU A 216 0.59 10.52 -5.34
CA LEU A 216 0.87 11.96 -5.41
C LEU A 216 0.41 12.59 -6.73
N ILE A 217 0.56 11.89 -7.85
CA ILE A 217 0.03 12.32 -9.14
C ILE A 217 -1.50 12.39 -9.06
N ALA A 218 -2.17 11.39 -8.49
CA ALA A 218 -3.62 11.42 -8.34
C ALA A 218 -4.12 12.55 -7.44
N ILE A 219 -3.41 12.88 -6.35
CA ILE A 219 -3.70 14.04 -5.51
C ILE A 219 -3.55 15.34 -6.32
N SER A 220 -2.51 15.45 -7.14
CA SER A 220 -2.30 16.63 -7.99
C SER A 220 -3.39 16.82 -9.04
N VAL A 221 -3.90 15.72 -9.61
CA VAL A 221 -4.98 15.75 -10.60
C VAL A 221 -6.31 16.16 -9.95
N ASP A 222 -6.60 15.72 -8.74
CA ASP A 222 -7.82 16.14 -8.04
C ASP A 222 -7.80 17.65 -7.75
N ASN A 223 -6.66 18.15 -7.26
CA ASN A 223 -6.47 19.57 -6.94
C ASN A 223 -6.35 20.49 -8.17
N GLN A 224 -6.10 19.94 -9.37
CA GLN A 224 -6.16 20.71 -10.61
C GLN A 224 -7.57 21.25 -10.87
N ASN A 225 -8.60 20.44 -10.55
CA ASN A 225 -9.99 20.85 -10.73
C ASN A 225 -10.41 21.95 -9.73
N GLN A 226 -9.65 22.12 -8.64
CA GLN A 226 -9.93 23.05 -7.56
C GLN A 226 -9.10 24.36 -7.65
N ASN A 227 -8.29 24.54 -8.70
CA ASN A 227 -7.42 25.71 -8.94
C ASN A 227 -6.38 26.02 -7.82
N LEU A 228 -5.99 25.03 -7.02
CA LEU A 228 -5.01 25.20 -5.95
C LEU A 228 -3.59 24.84 -6.40
N ASN A 229 -2.89 25.83 -6.94
CA ASN A 229 -1.55 25.64 -7.52
C ASN A 229 -0.50 25.18 -6.49
N ALA A 230 -0.60 25.60 -5.22
CA ALA A 230 0.36 25.22 -4.18
C ALA A 230 0.47 23.70 -3.98
N ILE A 231 -0.68 23.01 -3.91
CA ILE A 231 -0.77 21.57 -3.65
C ILE A 231 -0.26 20.78 -4.86
N ARG A 232 -0.58 21.26 -6.06
CA ARG A 232 -0.10 20.67 -7.32
C ARG A 232 1.42 20.74 -7.41
N TYR A 233 2.01 21.91 -7.15
CA TYR A 233 3.45 22.10 -7.23
C TYR A 233 4.19 21.27 -6.19
N ILE A 234 3.72 21.18 -4.95
CA ILE A 234 4.38 20.33 -3.96
C ILE A 234 4.29 18.85 -4.34
N CYS A 235 3.16 18.37 -4.88
CA CYS A 235 3.07 16.99 -5.40
C CYS A 235 4.11 16.73 -6.50
N TYR A 236 4.28 17.66 -7.44
CA TYR A 236 5.28 17.53 -8.52
C TYR A 236 6.71 17.57 -7.99
N ILE A 237 7.02 18.46 -7.05
CA ILE A 237 8.34 18.55 -6.42
C ILE A 237 8.67 17.24 -5.70
N VAL A 238 7.77 16.75 -4.84
CA VAL A 238 7.98 15.50 -4.10
C VAL A 238 8.09 14.30 -5.05
N THR A 239 7.28 14.28 -6.11
CA THR A 239 7.38 13.25 -7.17
C THR A 239 8.74 13.28 -7.87
N ALA A 240 9.23 14.46 -8.26
CA ALA A 240 10.53 14.61 -8.91
C ALA A 240 11.68 14.17 -7.98
N VAL A 241 11.62 14.53 -6.71
CA VAL A 241 12.60 14.09 -5.69
C VAL A 241 12.56 12.56 -5.54
N LEU A 242 11.37 11.95 -5.46
CA LEU A 242 11.23 10.50 -5.36
C LEU A 242 11.80 9.79 -6.59
N LEU A 243 11.54 10.29 -7.80
CA LEU A 243 12.11 9.75 -9.03
C LEU A 243 13.64 9.83 -9.01
N ALA A 244 14.21 10.97 -8.62
CA ALA A 244 15.66 11.12 -8.50
C ALA A 244 16.27 10.15 -7.48
N VAL A 245 15.60 9.94 -6.33
CA VAL A 245 16.03 8.99 -5.31
C VAL A 245 15.97 7.54 -5.82
N ILE A 246 14.90 7.16 -6.52
CA ILE A 246 14.75 5.83 -7.13
C ILE A 246 15.88 5.58 -8.15
N ILE A 247 16.10 6.52 -9.08
CA ILE A 247 17.13 6.41 -10.12
C ILE A 247 18.53 6.36 -9.50
N GLY A 248 18.82 7.25 -8.55
CA GLY A 248 20.11 7.31 -7.86
C GLY A 248 20.40 6.03 -7.06
N ASN A 249 19.39 5.48 -6.39
CA ASN A 249 19.50 4.19 -5.71
C ASN A 249 19.71 3.03 -6.71
N GLY A 250 18.99 3.06 -7.84
CA GLY A 250 19.18 2.21 -9.02
C GLY A 250 20.64 2.11 -9.46
N ALA A 251 21.21 3.26 -9.80
CA ALA A 251 22.58 3.38 -10.29
C ALA A 251 23.63 2.91 -9.26
N ARG A 252 23.42 3.21 -7.97
CA ARG A 252 24.33 2.77 -6.88
C ARG A 252 24.37 1.25 -6.76
N ASN A 253 23.23 0.58 -6.85
CA ASN A 253 23.17 -0.88 -6.76
C ASN A 253 23.79 -1.55 -7.99
N ALA A 254 23.58 -1.01 -9.19
CA ALA A 254 24.21 -1.52 -10.42
C ALA A 254 25.74 -1.45 -10.33
N ARG A 255 26.30 -0.31 -9.90
CA ARG A 255 27.75 -0.14 -9.69
C ARG A 255 28.32 -1.12 -8.66
N ARG A 256 27.62 -1.35 -7.55
CA ARG A 256 28.03 -2.33 -6.52
C ARG A 256 28.05 -3.77 -7.04
N SER A 257 27.15 -4.11 -7.96
CA SER A 257 27.13 -5.44 -8.58
C SER A 257 28.31 -5.64 -9.52
N ILE A 258 28.64 -4.63 -10.34
CA ILE A 258 29.78 -4.67 -11.26
C ILE A 258 31.09 -4.81 -10.49
N ASN A 259 31.28 -4.04 -9.42
CA ASN A 259 32.51 -4.10 -8.61
C ASN A 259 32.69 -5.40 -7.80
N ARG A 260 31.69 -6.31 -7.80
CA ARG A 260 31.74 -7.60 -7.11
C ARG A 260 31.90 -8.79 -8.05
N MET A 261 31.89 -8.56 -9.37
CA MET A 261 32.22 -9.54 -10.41
C MET A 261 33.71 -9.47 -10.70
#